data_AF-A0A923R5J0-F1
#
_entry.id   AF-A0A923R5J0-F1
#
_cell.length_a   1.000
_cell.length_b   1.000
_cell.length_c   1.000
_cell.angle_alpha   90.00
_cell.angle_beta   90.00
_cell.angle_gamma   90.00
#
_symmetry.space_group_name_H-M   'P 1'
#
loop_
_entity.id
_entity.type
_entity.pdbx_description
1 polymer ?
#
loop_
_entity_poly.entity_id
_entity_poly.type
_entity_poly.pdbx_seq_one_letter_code
_entity_poly.pdbx_strand_id
1 'polypeptide(L)'
;MRLGLLLLLFTLFTPVARAWPPTYGTEFNFGNAALSKAFESRRAEVQKPSEKFEQTYARKMAKLIKERCGDLCTVTEHAGKYFTEYQVQFKNDFGFNISVDPACVEIQTNPATAAKIKEQAALIQKYIFDIAKTSGLETQINGAIHEMNAHLNIGTRSAFKNKPKDFARFLADYSNRPALGSGVLGHNYYNAPPMQVLNEKQQNAFQQLIEKVNNGKLATLEDIAYQMNYNVYTHSPAWASPAEARHYQAAGLKQLLKSEFDYSDMPFELRAIRQPRTAQEYQLLTELMDKRIQYVATLKDEPIYYRKVLAHKETLKFSNDRQALSFQIYLAEIGENWQKYQNLIPDAMAKTLRIGQVTKVLLGDIDWNNAYEVSLFKRDVASQFYLSPWMEERVSGILNKGNIPERELSAVIQHLKAQAEENLEHSAVVKRFLLKLRMPPTLGTYVDSGNEPARAEETRGAHKSATPPSPKQNNCIFKFLRALF
;
A
#
# COMPACT_ATOMS: atom_id res chain seq x y z
N MET A 1 44.58 42.47 6.82
CA MET A 1 43.54 41.88 7.72
C MET A 1 42.09 42.25 7.38
N ARG A 2 41.74 42.72 6.16
CA ARG A 2 40.36 43.13 5.81
C ARG A 2 39.75 42.46 4.56
N LEU A 3 40.37 41.41 4.02
CA LEU A 3 39.83 40.64 2.88
C LEU A 3 39.26 39.25 3.27
N GLY A 4 39.54 38.77 4.49
CA GLY A 4 39.11 37.44 4.96
C GLY A 4 37.68 37.34 5.50
N LEU A 5 37.00 38.48 5.73
CA LEU A 5 35.65 38.51 6.33
C LEU A 5 34.52 38.51 5.28
N LEU A 6 34.81 38.83 4.02
CA LEU A 6 33.80 38.91 2.95
C LEU A 6 33.52 37.56 2.28
N LEU A 7 34.47 36.60 2.34
CA LEU A 7 34.27 35.24 1.84
C LEU A 7 33.49 34.32 2.81
N LEU A 8 33.35 34.73 4.08
CA LEU A 8 32.58 33.99 5.09
C LEU A 8 31.07 34.35 5.11
N LEU A 9 30.68 35.45 4.45
CA LEU A 9 29.28 35.89 4.38
C LEU A 9 28.53 35.32 3.16
N PHE A 10 29.23 34.82 2.14
CA PHE A 10 28.61 34.20 0.96
C PHE A 10 28.40 32.68 1.09
N THR A 11 28.96 32.02 2.12
CA THR A 11 28.74 30.58 2.37
C THR A 11 27.56 30.29 3.31
N LEU A 12 26.95 31.32 3.92
CA LEU A 12 25.81 31.16 4.84
C LEU A 12 24.44 31.28 4.19
N PHE A 13 24.38 31.55 2.88
CA PHE A 13 23.14 31.52 2.11
C PHE A 13 23.27 30.54 0.94
N THR A 14 23.63 29.29 1.24
CA THR A 14 23.13 28.23 0.35
C THR A 14 21.61 28.35 0.38
N PRO A 15 20.93 28.57 -0.77
CA PRO A 15 19.49 28.48 -0.81
C PRO A 15 19.18 27.08 -0.31
N VAL A 16 18.66 26.98 0.92
CA VAL A 16 18.06 25.75 1.41
C VAL A 16 17.03 25.44 0.35
N ALA A 17 17.33 24.48 -0.53
CA ALA A 17 16.44 24.07 -1.59
C ALA A 17 15.12 23.76 -0.88
N ARG A 18 14.17 24.69 -1.00
CA ARG A 18 12.94 24.62 -0.23
C ARG A 18 12.26 23.37 -0.76
N ALA A 19 12.28 22.33 0.06
CA ALA A 19 11.58 21.10 -0.27
C ALA A 19 10.12 21.49 -0.51
N TRP A 20 9.69 21.39 -1.76
CA TRP A 20 8.31 21.65 -2.12
C TRP A 20 7.42 20.67 -1.35
N PRO A 21 6.27 21.12 -0.83
CA PRO A 21 5.33 20.23 -0.17
C PRO A 21 4.90 19.09 -1.11
N PRO A 22 4.60 17.89 -0.58
CA PRO A 22 4.14 16.77 -1.39
C PRO A 22 2.91 17.17 -2.22
N THR A 23 2.88 16.75 -3.48
CA THR A 23 1.73 16.96 -4.35
C THR A 23 0.97 15.66 -4.60
N TYR A 24 -0.35 15.78 -4.74
CA TYR A 24 -1.29 14.70 -4.90
C TYR A 24 -2.20 14.98 -6.08
N GLY A 25 -2.37 13.99 -6.94
CA GLY A 25 -3.43 13.93 -7.94
C GLY A 25 -4.26 12.67 -7.70
N THR A 26 -5.44 12.59 -8.30
CA THR A 26 -6.27 11.40 -8.20
C THR A 26 -6.95 11.09 -9.52
N GLU A 27 -7.16 9.80 -9.74
CA GLU A 27 -8.00 9.28 -10.81
C GLU A 27 -9.29 8.81 -10.17
N PHE A 28 -10.37 9.56 -10.36
CA PHE A 28 -11.70 9.19 -9.92
C PHE A 28 -12.42 8.43 -11.02
N ASN A 29 -12.97 7.28 -10.69
CA ASN A 29 -13.79 6.48 -11.59
C ASN A 29 -15.26 6.60 -11.23
N PHE A 30 -16.06 6.99 -12.21
CA PHE A 30 -17.51 7.13 -12.11
C PHE A 30 -18.20 6.26 -13.15
N GLY A 31 -19.32 5.65 -12.78
CA GLY A 31 -20.12 4.88 -13.74
C GLY A 31 -21.50 4.56 -13.22
N ASN A 32 -22.18 3.61 -13.85
CA ASN A 32 -23.54 3.22 -13.47
C ASN A 32 -23.85 1.80 -13.97
N ALA A 33 -25.02 1.28 -13.58
CA ALA A 33 -25.45 -0.06 -13.98
C ALA A 33 -25.48 -0.27 -15.50
N ALA A 34 -25.76 0.79 -16.28
CA ALA A 34 -25.75 0.70 -17.74
C ALA A 34 -24.34 0.54 -18.32
N LEU A 35 -23.36 1.30 -17.81
CA LEU A 35 -21.94 1.16 -18.18
C LEU A 35 -21.39 -0.20 -17.76
N SER A 36 -21.69 -0.64 -16.54
CA SER A 36 -21.33 -1.97 -16.03
C SER A 36 -21.80 -3.08 -16.97
N LYS A 37 -23.11 -3.10 -17.27
CA LYS A 37 -23.72 -4.09 -18.15
C LYS A 37 -23.16 -4.03 -19.58
N ALA A 38 -22.93 -2.82 -20.09
CA ALA A 38 -22.34 -2.64 -21.41
C ALA A 38 -20.90 -3.20 -21.45
N PHE A 39 -20.09 -2.94 -20.42
CA PHE A 39 -18.76 -3.50 -20.29
C PHE A 39 -18.77 -5.02 -20.17
N GLU A 40 -19.61 -5.58 -19.30
CA GLU A 40 -19.76 -7.04 -19.15
C GLU A 40 -20.12 -7.71 -20.48
N SER A 41 -21.08 -7.16 -21.22
CA SER A 41 -21.53 -7.72 -22.49
C SER A 41 -20.44 -7.78 -23.57
N ARG A 42 -19.43 -6.90 -23.49
CA ARG A 42 -18.32 -6.83 -24.45
C ARG A 42 -16.99 -7.32 -23.89
N ARG A 43 -16.92 -7.68 -22.60
CA ARG A 43 -15.67 -8.05 -21.91
C ARG A 43 -14.96 -9.23 -22.57
N ALA A 44 -15.72 -10.14 -23.18
CA ALA A 44 -15.19 -11.30 -23.91
C ALA A 44 -14.57 -10.94 -25.27
N GLU A 45 -14.93 -9.78 -25.84
CA GLU A 45 -14.59 -9.41 -27.22
C GLU A 45 -13.60 -8.25 -27.27
N VAL A 46 -13.78 -7.21 -26.45
CA VAL A 46 -12.96 -5.98 -26.47
C VAL A 46 -12.92 -5.30 -25.10
N GLN A 47 -11.73 -5.19 -24.49
CA GLN A 47 -11.47 -4.37 -23.29
C GLN A 47 -11.24 -2.89 -23.63
N LYS A 48 -12.12 -2.29 -24.44
CA LYS A 48 -12.04 -0.86 -24.80
C LYS A 48 -13.33 -0.15 -24.37
N PRO A 49 -13.27 1.16 -24.06
CA PRO A 49 -14.46 1.97 -23.86
C PRO A 49 -15.26 2.08 -25.18
N SER A 50 -16.55 2.38 -25.07
CA SER A 50 -17.46 2.54 -26.20
C SER A 50 -17.85 3.99 -26.36
N GLU A 51 -17.84 4.48 -27.62
CA GLU A 51 -18.35 5.82 -27.93
C GLU A 51 -19.84 5.95 -27.58
N LYS A 52 -20.61 4.88 -27.75
CA LYS A 52 -22.05 4.88 -27.45
C LYS A 52 -22.34 4.99 -25.95
N PHE A 53 -21.45 4.50 -25.10
CA PHE A 53 -21.67 4.38 -23.66
C PHE A 53 -20.80 5.37 -22.88
N GLU A 54 -19.55 5.02 -22.58
CA GLU A 54 -18.67 5.84 -21.74
C GLU A 54 -18.52 7.26 -22.27
N GLN A 55 -18.27 7.41 -23.58
CA GLN A 55 -18.07 8.73 -24.18
C GLN A 55 -19.33 9.60 -24.09
N THR A 56 -20.53 9.02 -24.26
CA THR A 56 -21.80 9.75 -24.08
C THR A 56 -21.90 10.38 -22.69
N TYR A 57 -21.51 9.65 -21.64
CA TYR A 57 -21.52 10.18 -20.27
C TYR A 57 -20.42 11.20 -20.03
N ALA A 58 -19.21 10.99 -20.58
CA ALA A 58 -18.14 11.99 -20.52
C ALA A 58 -18.56 13.31 -21.20
N ARG A 59 -19.13 13.25 -22.42
CA ARG A 59 -19.68 14.43 -23.13
C ARG A 59 -20.75 15.14 -22.29
N LYS A 60 -21.66 14.37 -21.68
CA LYS A 60 -22.74 14.90 -20.82
C LYS A 60 -22.18 15.63 -19.60
N MET A 61 -21.19 15.02 -18.92
CA MET A 61 -20.54 15.61 -17.75
C MET A 61 -19.80 16.90 -18.12
N ALA A 62 -19.02 16.90 -19.20
CA ALA A 62 -18.30 18.08 -19.70
C ALA A 62 -19.27 19.23 -20.06
N LYS A 63 -20.38 18.93 -20.73
CA LYS A 63 -21.43 19.90 -21.05
C LYS A 63 -22.02 20.52 -19.79
N LEU A 64 -22.38 19.72 -18.79
CA LEU A 64 -22.94 20.20 -17.52
C LEU A 64 -21.93 21.06 -16.73
N ILE A 65 -20.64 20.72 -16.77
CA ILE A 65 -19.58 21.55 -16.17
C ILE A 65 -19.53 22.90 -16.87
N LYS A 66 -19.46 22.91 -18.20
CA LYS A 66 -19.40 24.16 -19.00
C LYS A 66 -20.60 25.08 -18.70
N GLU A 67 -21.81 24.51 -18.65
CA GLU A 67 -23.04 25.24 -18.34
C GLU A 67 -23.04 25.81 -16.90
N ARG A 68 -22.53 25.06 -15.92
CA ARG A 68 -22.58 25.44 -14.49
C ARG A 68 -21.39 26.26 -14.01
N CYS A 69 -20.24 26.17 -14.68
CA CYS A 69 -19.05 26.91 -14.26
C CYS A 69 -19.06 28.34 -14.82
N GLY A 70 -19.72 28.58 -15.96
CA GLY A 70 -19.73 29.90 -16.60
C GLY A 70 -18.32 30.45 -16.74
N ASP A 71 -18.12 31.71 -16.34
CA ASP A 71 -16.81 32.37 -16.43
C ASP A 71 -15.79 31.90 -15.38
N LEU A 72 -16.13 30.94 -14.50
CA LEU A 72 -15.19 30.43 -13.49
C LEU A 72 -14.19 29.43 -14.06
N CYS A 73 -14.53 28.78 -15.17
CA CYS A 73 -13.71 27.75 -15.78
C CYS A 73 -13.76 27.79 -17.31
N THR A 74 -12.76 27.18 -17.94
CA THR A 74 -12.77 26.88 -19.37
C THR A 74 -12.81 25.37 -19.53
N VAL A 75 -13.62 24.89 -20.48
CA VAL A 75 -13.69 23.48 -20.88
C VAL A 75 -13.24 23.39 -22.33
N THR A 76 -12.11 22.70 -22.56
CA THR A 76 -11.52 22.51 -23.88
C THR A 76 -11.47 21.03 -24.24
N GLU A 77 -11.60 20.73 -25.54
CA GLU A 77 -11.49 19.37 -26.06
C GLU A 77 -10.07 19.09 -26.55
N HIS A 78 -9.59 17.86 -26.36
CA HIS A 78 -8.34 17.37 -26.94
C HIS A 78 -8.43 15.88 -27.28
N ALA A 79 -7.50 15.40 -28.11
CA ALA A 79 -7.41 13.99 -28.44
C ALA A 79 -6.92 13.18 -27.23
N GLY A 80 -7.71 12.19 -26.80
CA GLY A 80 -7.39 11.31 -25.68
C GLY A 80 -6.90 9.93 -26.09
N LYS A 81 -6.72 9.06 -25.09
CA LYS A 81 -6.25 7.66 -25.27
C LYS A 81 -7.18 6.84 -26.18
N TYR A 82 -8.49 7.06 -26.07
CA TYR A 82 -9.51 6.30 -26.80
C TYR A 82 -10.42 7.19 -27.65
N PHE A 83 -10.86 8.32 -27.10
CA PHE A 83 -11.76 9.29 -27.75
C PHE A 83 -11.35 10.71 -27.35
N THR A 84 -12.15 11.71 -27.76
CA THR A 84 -12.02 13.09 -27.27
C THR A 84 -12.14 13.14 -25.76
N GLU A 85 -11.18 13.80 -25.11
CA GLU A 85 -11.17 14.11 -23.69
C GLU A 85 -11.48 15.60 -23.47
N TYR A 86 -11.84 15.96 -22.24
CA TYR A 86 -12.23 17.32 -21.89
C TYR A 86 -11.39 17.85 -20.74
N GLN A 87 -10.50 18.79 -21.04
CA GLN A 87 -9.75 19.51 -20.03
C GLN A 87 -10.61 20.62 -19.43
N VAL A 88 -10.76 20.62 -18.11
CA VAL A 88 -11.40 21.68 -17.33
C VAL A 88 -10.33 22.45 -16.59
N GLN A 89 -10.30 23.78 -16.75
CA GLN A 89 -9.35 24.66 -16.10
C GLN A 89 -10.08 25.82 -15.41
N PHE A 90 -9.96 25.93 -14.09
CA PHE A 90 -10.50 27.04 -13.31
C PHE A 90 -9.48 28.18 -13.21
N LYS A 91 -9.99 29.39 -12.94
CA LYS A 91 -9.19 30.61 -12.76
C LYS A 91 -8.23 30.58 -11.55
N ASN A 92 -8.43 29.65 -10.61
CA ASN A 92 -7.62 29.50 -9.39
C ASN A 92 -6.58 28.36 -9.51
N ASP A 93 -6.18 28.05 -10.73
CA ASP A 93 -5.23 27.00 -11.11
C ASP A 93 -5.67 25.56 -10.77
N PHE A 94 -6.89 25.35 -10.27
CA PHE A 94 -7.47 24.01 -10.20
C PHE A 94 -7.86 23.53 -11.59
N GLY A 95 -7.48 22.31 -11.95
CA GLY A 95 -7.85 21.73 -13.23
C GLY A 95 -8.01 20.22 -13.14
N PHE A 96 -8.80 19.66 -14.04
CA PHE A 96 -8.93 18.22 -14.17
C PHE A 96 -9.29 17.84 -15.60
N ASN A 97 -8.91 16.64 -15.99
CA ASN A 97 -9.26 16.05 -17.27
C ASN A 97 -10.45 15.08 -17.09
N ILE A 98 -11.37 15.09 -18.05
CA ILE A 98 -12.46 14.12 -18.16
C ILE A 98 -12.13 13.18 -19.31
N SER A 99 -11.87 11.92 -18.97
CA SER A 99 -11.53 10.86 -19.91
C SER A 99 -12.47 9.67 -19.77
N VAL A 100 -12.20 8.62 -20.52
CA VAL A 100 -12.91 7.35 -20.41
C VAL A 100 -11.92 6.20 -20.31
N ASP A 101 -12.29 5.19 -19.52
CA ASP A 101 -11.63 3.88 -19.47
C ASP A 101 -12.73 2.80 -19.55
N PRO A 102 -12.42 1.52 -19.78
CA PRO A 102 -13.46 0.50 -19.84
C PRO A 102 -14.34 0.50 -18.58
N ALA A 103 -15.65 0.61 -18.77
CA ALA A 103 -16.70 0.65 -17.74
C ALA A 103 -16.87 1.97 -16.95
N CYS A 104 -16.07 3.01 -17.20
CA CYS A 104 -16.16 4.25 -16.43
C CYS A 104 -15.87 5.52 -17.25
N VAL A 105 -16.35 6.65 -16.70
CA VAL A 105 -15.81 7.98 -16.95
C VAL A 105 -14.75 8.22 -15.88
N GLU A 106 -13.53 8.51 -16.32
CA GLU A 106 -12.39 8.76 -15.43
C GLU A 106 -12.13 10.27 -15.33
N ILE A 107 -11.85 10.75 -14.13
CA ILE A 107 -11.49 12.15 -13.87
C ILE A 107 -10.09 12.19 -13.27
N GLN A 108 -9.15 12.84 -13.95
CA GLN A 108 -7.77 12.97 -13.50
C GLN A 108 -7.52 14.41 -13.06
N THR A 109 -7.25 14.64 -11.77
CA THR A 109 -6.98 15.98 -11.25
C THR A 109 -5.53 16.39 -11.47
N ASN A 110 -5.28 17.69 -11.63
CA ASN A 110 -3.93 18.21 -11.56
C ASN A 110 -3.30 18.00 -10.17
N PRO A 111 -1.96 17.88 -10.07
CA PRO A 111 -1.30 17.69 -8.79
C PRO A 111 -1.44 18.94 -7.91
N ALA A 112 -1.83 18.73 -6.65
CA ALA A 112 -2.02 19.78 -5.66
C ALA A 112 -1.57 19.32 -4.26
N THR A 113 -1.18 20.24 -3.39
CA THR A 113 -0.82 19.89 -2.00
C THR A 113 -2.06 19.50 -1.20
N ALA A 114 -1.89 18.76 -0.09
CA ALA A 114 -3.00 18.43 0.81
C ALA A 114 -3.77 19.68 1.30
N ALA A 115 -3.05 20.77 1.59
CA ALA A 115 -3.65 22.05 1.96
C ALA A 115 -4.48 22.64 0.81
N LYS A 116 -3.95 22.60 -0.42
CA LYS A 116 -4.66 23.12 -1.59
C LYS A 116 -5.91 22.31 -1.94
N ILE A 117 -5.85 20.98 -1.81
CA ILE A 117 -7.00 20.09 -1.97
C ILE A 117 -8.09 20.42 -0.94
N LYS A 118 -7.70 20.69 0.31
CA LYS A 118 -8.64 21.14 1.35
C LYS A 118 -9.31 22.47 0.98
N GLU A 119 -8.56 23.45 0.50
CA GLU A 119 -9.11 24.72 0.01
C GLU A 119 -10.08 24.52 -1.17
N GLN A 120 -9.79 23.56 -2.04
CA GLN A 120 -10.56 23.24 -3.24
C GLN A 120 -11.73 22.28 -2.99
N ALA A 121 -11.90 21.75 -1.77
CA ALA A 121 -12.87 20.68 -1.48
C ALA A 121 -14.31 21.03 -1.91
N ALA A 122 -14.75 22.27 -1.71
CA ALA A 122 -16.08 22.72 -2.14
C ALA A 122 -16.24 22.70 -3.67
N LEU A 123 -15.19 23.09 -4.39
CA LEU A 123 -15.18 23.10 -5.85
C LEU A 123 -15.15 21.66 -6.39
N ILE A 124 -14.30 20.80 -5.83
CA ILE A 124 -14.24 19.36 -6.14
C ILE A 124 -15.61 18.71 -5.93
N GLN A 125 -16.28 18.97 -4.80
CA GLN A 125 -17.61 18.43 -4.54
C GLN A 125 -18.61 18.88 -5.60
N LYS A 126 -18.68 20.19 -5.86
CA LYS A 126 -19.66 20.80 -6.76
C LYS A 126 -19.46 20.39 -8.22
N TYR A 127 -18.22 20.37 -8.72
CA TYR A 127 -17.96 20.24 -10.15
C TYR A 127 -17.52 18.83 -10.58
N ILE A 128 -17.08 17.98 -9.65
CA ILE A 128 -16.76 16.59 -9.95
C ILE A 128 -17.88 15.69 -9.44
N PHE A 129 -18.08 15.60 -8.12
CA PHE A 129 -19.01 14.62 -7.53
C PHE A 129 -20.49 14.92 -7.83
N ASP A 130 -20.94 16.16 -7.63
CA ASP A 130 -22.35 16.51 -7.82
C ASP A 130 -22.76 16.51 -9.30
N ILE A 131 -21.82 16.86 -10.20
CA ILE A 131 -22.09 16.78 -11.65
C ILE A 131 -22.03 15.35 -12.15
N ALA A 132 -21.11 14.50 -11.66
CA ALA A 132 -21.14 13.07 -11.98
C ALA A 132 -22.51 12.47 -11.61
N LYS A 133 -22.99 12.76 -10.40
CA LYS A 133 -24.34 12.36 -9.95
C LYS A 133 -25.46 12.90 -10.85
N THR A 134 -25.43 14.19 -11.19
CA THR A 134 -26.40 14.80 -12.13
C THR A 134 -26.35 14.14 -13.52
N SER A 135 -25.16 13.69 -13.93
CA SER A 135 -24.95 13.01 -15.21
C SER A 135 -25.52 11.58 -15.21
N GLY A 136 -25.93 11.05 -14.06
CA GLY A 136 -26.37 9.67 -13.88
C GLY A 136 -25.20 8.72 -13.64
N LEU A 137 -24.07 9.24 -13.15
CA LEU A 137 -22.91 8.46 -12.75
C LEU A 137 -22.76 8.47 -11.23
N GLU A 138 -22.22 7.39 -10.68
CA GLU A 138 -22.03 7.16 -9.26
C GLU A 138 -20.62 6.62 -9.03
N THR A 139 -20.13 6.75 -7.80
CA THR A 139 -18.83 6.20 -7.35
C THR A 139 -18.92 4.73 -6.96
N GLN A 140 -20.13 4.17 -6.92
CA GLN A 140 -20.43 2.79 -6.55
C GLN A 140 -21.59 2.30 -7.41
N ILE A 141 -21.54 1.06 -7.91
CA ILE A 141 -22.60 0.49 -8.73
C ILE A 141 -23.28 -0.63 -7.94
N ASN A 142 -24.61 -0.59 -7.83
CA ASN A 142 -25.44 -1.64 -7.22
C ASN A 142 -25.07 -2.01 -5.76
N GLY A 143 -24.50 -1.07 -4.99
CA GLY A 143 -24.02 -1.34 -3.63
C GLY A 143 -22.84 -2.30 -3.55
N ALA A 144 -22.35 -2.81 -4.68
CA ALA A 144 -21.12 -3.56 -4.77
C ALA A 144 -19.96 -2.57 -4.79
N ILE A 145 -19.14 -2.60 -3.73
CA ILE A 145 -17.88 -1.85 -3.62
C ILE A 145 -16.88 -2.27 -4.72
N HIS A 146 -17.16 -3.34 -5.47
CA HIS A 146 -16.16 -4.14 -6.15
C HIS A 146 -15.61 -3.62 -7.48
N GLU A 147 -16.12 -2.52 -8.05
CA GLU A 147 -15.77 -2.20 -9.45
C GLU A 147 -15.21 -0.81 -9.72
N MET A 148 -15.19 0.09 -8.73
CA MET A 148 -14.57 1.40 -8.91
C MET A 148 -13.44 1.62 -7.94
N ASN A 149 -12.24 1.38 -8.45
CA ASN A 149 -11.01 1.70 -7.77
C ASN A 149 -10.57 3.08 -8.20
N ALA A 150 -10.07 3.88 -7.25
CA ALA A 150 -9.37 5.10 -7.58
C ALA A 150 -7.87 4.83 -7.60
N HIS A 151 -7.15 5.75 -8.20
CA HIS A 151 -5.71 5.80 -8.04
C HIS A 151 -5.33 7.12 -7.38
N LEU A 152 -4.45 7.08 -6.39
CA LEU A 152 -3.87 8.27 -5.79
C LEU A 152 -2.45 8.44 -6.32
N ASN A 153 -2.23 9.48 -7.12
CA ASN A 153 -0.92 9.84 -7.65
C ASN A 153 -0.21 10.75 -6.66
N ILE A 154 1.04 10.45 -6.31
CA ILE A 154 1.83 11.19 -5.32
C ILE A 154 3.15 11.58 -5.97
N GLY A 155 3.44 12.88 -6.04
CA GLY A 155 4.72 13.42 -6.53
C GLY A 155 5.89 12.86 -5.72
N THR A 156 6.74 12.04 -6.33
CA THR A 156 7.70 11.21 -5.59
C THR A 156 8.84 12.04 -4.99
N ARG A 157 9.37 12.99 -5.74
CA ARG A 157 10.48 13.85 -5.32
C ARG A 157 10.01 14.88 -4.30
N SER A 158 8.83 15.48 -4.46
CA SER A 158 8.27 16.38 -3.45
C SER A 158 7.93 15.63 -2.15
N ALA A 159 7.30 14.46 -2.25
CA ALA A 159 6.95 13.62 -1.11
C ALA A 159 8.16 13.22 -0.26
N PHE A 160 9.20 12.70 -0.90
CA PHE A 160 10.34 12.10 -0.21
C PHE A 160 11.59 12.97 -0.20
N LYS A 161 11.49 14.23 -0.67
CA LYS A 161 12.62 15.18 -0.75
C LYS A 161 13.84 14.59 -1.46
N ASN A 162 13.59 13.78 -2.50
CA ASN A 162 14.59 13.01 -3.22
C ASN A 162 15.44 12.07 -2.34
N LYS A 163 14.86 11.50 -1.26
CA LYS A 163 15.54 10.56 -0.35
C LYS A 163 15.07 9.13 -0.63
N PRO A 164 15.92 8.28 -1.24
CA PRO A 164 15.58 6.89 -1.57
C PRO A 164 15.15 6.07 -0.34
N LYS A 165 15.82 6.25 0.81
CA LYS A 165 15.50 5.52 2.04
C LYS A 165 14.08 5.83 2.54
N ASP A 166 13.64 7.08 2.45
CA ASP A 166 12.28 7.47 2.89
C ASP A 166 11.21 6.91 1.95
N PHE A 167 11.48 6.89 0.63
CA PHE A 167 10.61 6.28 -0.36
C PHE A 167 10.49 4.76 -0.17
N ALA A 168 11.61 4.05 -0.04
CA ALA A 168 11.61 2.61 0.24
C ALA A 168 10.90 2.28 1.56
N ARG A 169 11.11 3.12 2.60
CA ARG A 169 10.43 2.95 3.88
C ARG A 169 8.92 3.09 3.73
N PHE A 170 8.45 4.07 2.96
CA PHE A 170 7.03 4.22 2.66
C PHE A 170 6.46 2.98 1.94
N LEU A 171 7.16 2.45 0.93
CA LEU A 171 6.73 1.23 0.22
C LEU A 171 6.67 0.01 1.15
N ALA A 172 7.67 -0.17 2.02
CA ALA A 172 7.67 -1.23 3.02
C ALA A 172 6.55 -1.04 4.06
N ASP A 173 6.35 0.18 4.54
CA ASP A 173 5.30 0.56 5.49
C ASP A 173 3.90 0.26 4.95
N TYR A 174 3.64 0.65 3.70
CA TYR A 174 2.39 0.35 3.01
C TYR A 174 2.22 -1.16 2.80
N SER A 175 3.29 -1.85 2.38
CA SER A 175 3.27 -3.29 2.19
C SER A 175 3.00 -4.03 3.49
N ASN A 176 3.57 -3.63 4.63
CA ASN A 176 3.39 -4.29 5.92
C ASN A 176 1.96 -4.22 6.47
N ARG A 177 1.06 -3.48 5.80
CA ARG A 177 -0.34 -3.28 6.22
C ARG A 177 -1.32 -3.74 5.14
N PRO A 178 -1.29 -5.03 4.74
CA PRO A 178 -2.16 -5.55 3.69
C PRO A 178 -3.66 -5.36 3.98
N ALA A 179 -4.05 -5.30 5.26
CA ALA A 179 -5.43 -5.07 5.69
C ALA A 179 -5.99 -3.70 5.24
N LEU A 180 -5.12 -2.70 4.98
CA LEU A 180 -5.52 -1.39 4.48
C LEU A 180 -5.93 -1.49 3.00
N GLY A 181 -5.03 -1.95 2.14
CA GLY A 181 -5.29 -2.09 0.69
C GLY A 181 -6.27 -3.21 0.30
N SER A 182 -6.65 -4.04 1.27
CA SER A 182 -7.65 -5.11 1.10
C SER A 182 -8.98 -4.87 1.81
N GLY A 183 -9.14 -3.75 2.51
CA GLY A 183 -10.42 -3.35 3.09
C GLY A 183 -10.58 -1.84 3.18
N VAL A 184 -9.99 -1.23 4.21
CA VAL A 184 -10.30 0.14 4.62
C VAL A 184 -9.98 1.16 3.54
N LEU A 185 -8.78 1.06 2.97
CA LEU A 185 -8.32 1.99 1.95
C LEU A 185 -8.69 1.52 0.57
N GLY A 186 -8.84 0.22 0.30
CA GLY A 186 -9.17 -0.32 -1.02
C GLY A 186 -9.55 -1.80 -0.94
N HIS A 187 -10.11 -2.36 -2.01
CA HIS A 187 -10.38 -3.81 -2.11
C HIS A 187 -10.19 -4.29 -3.56
N ASN A 188 -8.96 -4.16 -4.05
CA ASN A 188 -8.64 -4.40 -5.46
C ASN A 188 -7.57 -5.48 -5.63
N TYR A 189 -7.84 -6.69 -5.14
CA TYR A 189 -6.90 -7.81 -5.26
C TYR A 189 -6.58 -8.18 -6.71
N TYR A 190 -7.48 -7.88 -7.64
CA TYR A 190 -7.33 -8.18 -9.05
C TYR A 190 -6.35 -7.22 -9.74
N ASN A 191 -6.52 -5.90 -9.59
CA ASN A 191 -5.67 -4.91 -10.29
C ASN A 191 -4.58 -4.26 -9.43
N ALA A 192 -4.65 -4.43 -8.12
CA ALA A 192 -3.71 -3.86 -7.16
C ALA A 192 -3.47 -4.82 -5.98
N PRO A 193 -3.01 -6.06 -6.25
CA PRO A 193 -2.72 -7.05 -5.21
C PRO A 193 -1.72 -6.49 -4.17
N PRO A 194 -1.98 -6.62 -2.85
CA PRO A 194 -0.98 -6.29 -1.83
C PRO A 194 0.25 -7.21 -1.95
N MET A 195 1.41 -6.76 -1.49
CA MET A 195 2.68 -7.52 -1.59
C MET A 195 2.56 -8.96 -1.04
N GLN A 196 1.75 -9.16 0.00
CA GLN A 196 1.56 -10.45 0.66
C GLN A 196 0.81 -11.48 -0.17
N VAL A 197 -0.01 -11.08 -1.15
CA VAL A 197 -0.63 -12.07 -2.06
C VAL A 197 0.29 -12.47 -3.21
N LEU A 198 1.39 -11.74 -3.41
CA LEU A 198 2.36 -12.10 -4.44
C LEU A 198 3.10 -13.38 -4.04
N ASN A 199 3.65 -14.08 -5.02
CA ASN A 199 4.33 -15.34 -4.75
C ASN A 199 5.62 -15.13 -3.93
N GLU A 200 6.13 -16.20 -3.34
CA GLU A 200 7.29 -16.15 -2.45
C GLU A 200 8.53 -15.54 -3.10
N LYS A 201 8.78 -15.80 -4.40
CA LYS A 201 9.91 -15.22 -5.13
C LYS A 201 9.82 -13.69 -5.17
N GLN A 202 8.63 -13.14 -5.40
CA GLN A 202 8.41 -11.69 -5.43
C GLN A 202 8.58 -11.08 -4.03
N GLN A 203 8.04 -11.73 -3.00
CA GLN A 203 8.22 -11.27 -1.62
C GLN A 203 9.70 -11.29 -1.19
N ASN A 204 10.46 -12.33 -1.56
CA ASN A 204 11.89 -12.42 -1.31
C ASN A 204 12.66 -11.34 -2.08
N ALA A 205 12.28 -11.06 -3.34
CA ALA A 205 12.88 -9.98 -4.11
C ALA A 205 12.62 -8.61 -3.48
N PHE A 206 11.44 -8.40 -2.89
CA PHE A 206 11.15 -7.17 -2.16
C PHE A 206 11.98 -7.04 -0.89
N GLN A 207 12.11 -8.13 -0.11
CA GLN A 207 13.00 -8.15 1.05
C GLN A 207 14.45 -7.81 0.66
N GLN A 208 14.99 -8.42 -0.39
CA GLN A 208 16.33 -8.12 -0.90
C GLN A 208 16.48 -6.66 -1.37
N LEU A 209 15.43 -6.06 -1.92
CA LEU A 209 15.43 -4.63 -2.25
C LEU A 209 15.58 -3.79 -0.98
N ILE A 210 14.80 -4.08 0.05
CA ILE A 210 14.87 -3.37 1.33
C ILE A 210 16.26 -3.51 1.97
N GLU A 211 16.84 -4.71 1.95
CA GLU A 211 18.22 -4.96 2.40
C GLU A 211 19.24 -4.12 1.61
N LYS A 212 19.11 -4.02 0.28
CA LYS A 212 19.98 -3.17 -0.55
C LYS A 212 19.86 -1.70 -0.16
N VAL A 213 18.65 -1.20 0.12
CA VAL A 213 18.44 0.18 0.57
C VAL A 213 19.05 0.42 1.95
N ASN A 214 18.81 -0.48 2.92
CA ASN A 214 19.39 -0.39 4.26
C ASN A 214 20.92 -0.34 4.22
N ASN A 215 21.53 -1.08 3.29
CA ASN A 215 22.98 -1.13 3.07
C ASN A 215 23.51 -0.01 2.14
N GLY A 216 22.68 0.98 1.76
CA GLY A 216 23.10 2.09 0.91
C GLY A 216 23.46 1.72 -0.54
N LYS A 217 23.05 0.54 -1.01
CA LYS A 217 23.37 0.04 -2.36
C LYS A 217 22.46 0.59 -3.47
N LEU A 218 21.34 1.21 -3.12
CA LEU A 218 20.45 1.91 -4.06
C LEU A 218 20.48 3.41 -3.74
N ALA A 219 20.88 4.23 -4.71
CA ALA A 219 21.23 5.62 -4.49
C ALA A 219 20.15 6.61 -4.96
N THR A 220 19.18 6.17 -5.75
CA THR A 220 18.14 7.04 -6.34
C THR A 220 16.72 6.49 -6.17
N LEU A 221 15.71 7.36 -6.38
CA LEU A 221 14.30 6.95 -6.40
C LEU A 221 14.03 6.02 -7.60
N GLU A 222 14.70 6.30 -8.72
CA GLU A 222 14.65 5.55 -9.96
C GLU A 222 15.22 4.14 -9.80
N ASP A 223 16.32 3.96 -9.07
CA ASP A 223 16.89 2.64 -8.77
C ASP A 223 15.87 1.77 -8.03
N ILE A 224 15.19 2.34 -7.03
CA ILE A 224 14.14 1.63 -6.27
C ILE A 224 12.98 1.28 -7.19
N ALA A 225 12.50 2.24 -7.99
CA ALA A 225 11.40 2.02 -8.93
C ALA A 225 11.74 0.94 -9.98
N TYR A 226 12.98 0.91 -10.45
CA TYR A 226 13.49 -0.09 -11.39
C TYR A 226 13.51 -1.48 -10.73
N GLN A 227 14.13 -1.61 -9.56
CA GLN A 227 14.20 -2.90 -8.86
C GLN A 227 12.80 -3.43 -8.51
N MET A 228 11.89 -2.55 -8.08
CA MET A 228 10.49 -2.92 -7.85
C MET A 228 9.81 -3.41 -9.14
N ASN A 229 9.85 -2.65 -10.23
CA ASN A 229 9.15 -3.01 -11.46
C ASN A 229 9.73 -4.28 -12.12
N TYR A 230 11.05 -4.46 -12.11
CA TYR A 230 11.68 -5.53 -12.90
C TYR A 230 12.02 -6.79 -12.09
N ASN A 231 12.18 -6.70 -10.76
CA ASN A 231 12.55 -7.84 -9.92
C ASN A 231 11.46 -8.25 -8.94
N VAL A 232 10.61 -7.32 -8.50
CA VAL A 232 9.54 -7.60 -7.53
C VAL A 232 8.21 -7.83 -8.24
N TYR A 233 7.78 -6.91 -9.09
CA TYR A 233 6.48 -6.94 -9.79
C TYR A 233 6.52 -7.73 -11.11
N THR A 234 7.12 -8.92 -11.06
CA THR A 234 7.26 -9.79 -12.23
C THR A 234 6.01 -10.59 -12.58
N HIS A 235 5.04 -10.68 -11.67
CA HIS A 235 3.79 -11.41 -11.84
C HIS A 235 2.65 -10.72 -11.07
N SER A 236 1.42 -10.83 -11.58
CA SER A 236 0.20 -10.43 -10.88
C SER A 236 -0.79 -11.60 -10.93
N PRO A 237 -1.48 -11.95 -9.83
CA PRO A 237 -2.38 -13.12 -9.80
C PRO A 237 -3.48 -13.09 -10.86
N ALA A 238 -3.85 -11.90 -11.31
CA ALA A 238 -4.93 -11.63 -12.25
C ALA A 238 -4.50 -11.54 -13.72
N TRP A 239 -3.20 -11.33 -13.97
CA TRP A 239 -2.69 -10.89 -15.28
C TRP A 239 -1.51 -11.74 -15.71
N ALA A 240 -1.62 -12.36 -16.88
CA ALA A 240 -0.66 -13.34 -17.36
C ALA A 240 0.60 -12.70 -17.96
N SER A 241 0.49 -11.53 -18.62
CA SER A 241 1.64 -10.93 -19.29
C SER A 241 2.55 -10.17 -18.32
N PRO A 242 3.89 -10.18 -18.52
CA PRO A 242 4.80 -9.40 -17.69
C PRO A 242 4.57 -7.87 -17.77
N ALA A 243 4.05 -7.35 -18.88
CA ALA A 243 3.76 -5.93 -19.01
C ALA A 243 2.56 -5.51 -18.15
N GLU A 244 1.48 -6.28 -18.19
CA GLU A 244 0.31 -6.07 -17.33
C GLU A 244 0.66 -6.31 -15.86
N ALA A 245 1.42 -7.36 -15.56
CA ALA A 245 1.88 -7.64 -14.21
C ALA A 245 2.65 -6.46 -13.59
N ARG A 246 3.46 -5.73 -14.36
CA ARG A 246 4.15 -4.52 -13.89
C ARG A 246 3.23 -3.33 -13.70
N HIS A 247 2.13 -3.27 -14.42
CA HIS A 247 1.16 -2.18 -14.33
C HIS A 247 0.20 -2.37 -13.16
N TYR A 248 -0.30 -3.60 -12.96
CA TYR A 248 -1.38 -3.92 -12.04
C TYR A 248 -0.85 -4.43 -10.69
N GLN A 249 -0.35 -3.49 -9.88
CA GLN A 249 0.27 -3.72 -8.58
C GLN A 249 -0.21 -2.70 -7.55
N ALA A 250 -0.08 -2.98 -6.26
CA ALA A 250 -0.52 -2.05 -5.21
C ALA A 250 0.11 -0.65 -5.32
N ALA A 251 1.37 -0.57 -5.77
CA ALA A 251 2.07 0.67 -6.08
C ALA A 251 2.54 0.67 -7.55
N GLY A 252 2.00 1.58 -8.38
CA GLY A 252 2.39 1.79 -9.76
C GLY A 252 3.61 2.71 -9.87
N LEU A 253 4.74 2.18 -10.33
CA LEU A 253 6.02 2.90 -10.39
C LEU A 253 6.48 3.21 -11.82
N LYS A 254 5.66 2.91 -12.83
CA LYS A 254 6.05 3.00 -14.24
C LYS A 254 6.42 4.42 -14.68
N GLN A 255 5.79 5.44 -14.10
CA GLN A 255 6.02 6.84 -14.49
C GLN A 255 7.43 7.31 -14.10
N LEU A 256 7.96 6.82 -12.98
CA LEU A 256 9.33 7.13 -12.53
C LEU A 256 10.43 6.63 -13.49
N LEU A 257 10.09 5.73 -14.41
CA LEU A 257 11.05 5.12 -15.34
C LEU A 257 10.96 5.67 -16.76
N LYS A 258 10.07 6.64 -17.01
CA LYS A 258 9.92 7.23 -18.34
C LYS A 258 10.94 8.36 -18.53
N SER A 259 11.82 8.21 -19.51
CA SER A 259 12.84 9.20 -19.87
C SER A 259 12.30 10.41 -20.64
N GLU A 260 11.08 10.33 -21.16
CA GLU A 260 10.50 11.30 -22.10
C GLU A 260 9.83 12.50 -21.43
N PHE A 261 9.75 12.53 -20.10
CA PHE A 261 9.02 13.55 -19.35
C PHE A 261 9.97 14.44 -18.56
N ASP A 262 10.02 15.72 -18.92
CA ASP A 262 10.73 16.78 -18.21
C ASP A 262 9.89 17.31 -17.04
N TYR A 263 9.43 16.41 -16.15
CA TYR A 263 8.78 16.82 -14.92
C TYR A 263 9.70 16.54 -13.74
N SER A 264 10.07 17.62 -13.05
CA SER A 264 10.91 17.60 -11.85
C SER A 264 10.33 16.78 -10.69
N ASP A 265 9.10 16.28 -10.79
CA ASP A 265 8.41 15.52 -9.75
C ASP A 265 7.40 14.49 -10.30
N MET A 266 7.91 13.43 -10.93
CA MET A 266 7.08 12.36 -11.47
C MET A 266 6.32 11.61 -10.36
N PRO A 267 5.00 11.35 -10.55
CA PRO A 267 4.22 10.67 -9.53
C PRO A 267 4.48 9.17 -9.52
N PHE A 268 4.42 8.56 -8.34
CA PHE A 268 4.07 7.15 -8.21
C PHE A 268 2.58 7.04 -7.86
N GLU A 269 2.01 5.88 -8.08
CA GLU A 269 0.56 5.67 -7.99
C GLU A 269 0.24 4.65 -6.89
N LEU A 270 -0.63 4.99 -5.94
CA LEU A 270 -1.25 4.01 -5.05
C LEU A 270 -2.54 3.51 -5.69
N ARG A 271 -2.55 2.23 -6.07
CA ARG A 271 -3.64 1.61 -6.83
C ARG A 271 -4.62 0.82 -5.98
N ALA A 272 -4.20 0.42 -4.77
CA ALA A 272 -5.06 -0.25 -3.80
C ALA A 272 -5.82 0.77 -2.93
N ILE A 273 -6.45 1.73 -3.61
CA ILE A 273 -7.21 2.84 -3.02
C ILE A 273 -8.65 2.77 -3.57
N ARG A 274 -9.63 2.91 -2.69
CA ARG A 274 -11.05 2.92 -3.00
C ARG A 274 -11.40 4.28 -3.56
N GLN A 275 -12.36 4.27 -4.47
CA GLN A 275 -13.00 5.49 -4.94
C GLN A 275 -13.55 6.31 -3.76
N PRO A 276 -13.07 7.54 -3.52
CA PRO A 276 -13.70 8.44 -2.57
C PRO A 276 -15.15 8.71 -3.01
N ARG A 277 -16.08 8.77 -2.06
CA ARG A 277 -17.51 9.04 -2.35
C ARG A 277 -17.82 10.53 -2.43
N THR A 278 -16.97 11.35 -1.81
CA THR A 278 -17.14 12.79 -1.66
C THR A 278 -15.79 13.48 -1.71
N ALA A 279 -15.79 14.80 -1.90
CA ALA A 279 -14.58 15.61 -1.78
C ALA A 279 -13.96 15.54 -0.38
N GLN A 280 -14.79 15.42 0.66
CA GLN A 280 -14.31 15.28 2.04
C GLN A 280 -13.52 13.98 2.23
N GLU A 281 -13.98 12.86 1.68
CA GLU A 281 -13.22 11.61 1.74
C GLU A 281 -11.91 11.70 0.98
N TYR A 282 -11.90 12.35 -0.19
CA TYR A 282 -10.68 12.58 -0.95
C TYR A 282 -9.68 13.44 -0.17
N GLN A 283 -10.15 14.51 0.45
CA GLN A 283 -9.35 15.36 1.33
C GLN A 283 -8.75 14.55 2.49
N LEU A 284 -9.57 13.77 3.21
CA LEU A 284 -9.11 12.95 4.34
C LEU A 284 -8.10 11.90 3.91
N LEU A 285 -8.33 11.23 2.76
CA LEU A 285 -7.40 10.26 2.21
C LEU A 285 -6.04 10.90 1.88
N THR A 286 -6.06 12.08 1.26
CA THR A 286 -4.84 12.82 0.92
C THR A 286 -4.10 13.26 2.19
N GLU A 287 -4.82 13.80 3.17
CA GLU A 287 -4.26 14.22 4.45
C GLU A 287 -3.64 13.02 5.21
N LEU A 288 -4.30 11.85 5.17
CA LEU A 288 -3.78 10.62 5.76
C LEU A 288 -2.43 10.23 5.14
N MET A 289 -2.33 10.27 3.80
CA MET A 289 -1.08 9.92 3.10
C MET A 289 0.02 10.94 3.35
N ASP A 290 -0.29 12.23 3.37
CA ASP A 290 0.66 13.31 3.73
C ASP A 290 1.23 13.11 5.13
N LYS A 291 0.37 12.89 6.13
CA LYS A 291 0.80 12.60 7.50
C LYS A 291 1.61 11.33 7.60
N ARG A 292 1.27 10.28 6.83
CA ARG A 292 2.07 9.06 6.83
C ARG A 292 3.45 9.27 6.23
N ILE A 293 3.56 9.99 5.12
CA ILE A 293 4.85 10.34 4.50
C ILE A 293 5.72 11.14 5.48
N GLN A 294 5.12 12.09 6.20
CA GLN A 294 5.82 12.84 7.25
C GLN A 294 6.29 11.93 8.39
N TYR A 295 5.43 11.02 8.86
CA TYR A 295 5.77 10.06 9.91
C TYR A 295 6.94 9.15 9.53
N VAL A 296 6.90 8.51 8.35
CA VAL A 296 8.00 7.61 7.93
C VAL A 296 9.33 8.34 7.76
N ALA A 297 9.31 9.64 7.44
CA ALA A 297 10.51 10.46 7.39
C ALA A 297 11.10 10.75 8.79
N THR A 298 10.32 10.65 9.86
CA THR A 298 10.84 10.76 11.24
C THR A 298 11.65 9.53 11.66
N LEU A 299 11.44 8.38 11.01
CA LEU A 299 12.12 7.10 11.27
C LEU A 299 13.48 6.99 10.55
N LYS A 300 14.10 8.11 10.15
CA LYS A 300 15.28 8.16 9.28
C LYS A 300 16.45 7.27 9.74
N ASP A 301 16.67 7.20 11.05
CA ASP A 301 17.78 6.49 11.67
C ASP A 301 17.49 4.99 11.90
N GLU A 302 16.23 4.58 11.76
CA GLU A 302 15.82 3.18 11.89
C GLU A 302 16.07 2.39 10.60
N PRO A 303 16.42 1.09 10.71
CA PRO A 303 16.35 0.16 9.58
C PRO A 303 14.94 0.08 9.03
N ILE A 304 14.82 -0.18 7.73
CA ILE A 304 13.53 -0.47 7.10
C ILE A 304 13.26 -1.96 7.30
N TYR A 305 12.09 -2.28 7.87
CA TYR A 305 11.65 -3.66 8.06
C TYR A 305 10.54 -4.03 7.07
N TYR A 306 10.64 -5.20 6.47
CA TYR A 306 9.57 -5.80 5.68
C TYR A 306 9.12 -7.12 6.30
N ARG A 307 7.83 -7.18 6.65
CA ARG A 307 7.16 -8.38 7.14
C ARG A 307 6.70 -9.23 5.96
N LYS A 308 7.49 -10.23 5.62
CA LYS A 308 7.06 -11.34 4.77
C LYS A 308 5.90 -12.08 5.45
N VAL A 309 4.81 -12.31 4.73
CA VAL A 309 3.68 -13.11 5.20
C VAL A 309 3.54 -14.29 4.25
N LEU A 310 3.81 -15.49 4.75
CA LEU A 310 3.73 -16.70 3.95
C LEU A 310 2.25 -16.99 3.60
N ALA A 311 1.87 -16.72 2.35
CA ALA A 311 0.50 -16.78 1.83
C ALA A 311 -0.18 -18.16 1.99
N HIS A 312 0.60 -19.23 2.20
CA HIS A 312 0.07 -20.58 2.43
C HIS A 312 -0.43 -20.83 3.86
N LYS A 313 -0.11 -19.95 4.83
CA LYS A 313 -0.51 -20.12 6.24
C LYS A 313 -1.70 -19.26 6.66
N GLU A 314 -2.01 -18.18 5.94
CA GLU A 314 -3.17 -17.33 6.23
C GLU A 314 -3.92 -17.03 4.94
N THR A 315 -5.20 -17.42 4.83
CA THR A 315 -6.06 -16.78 3.84
C THR A 315 -6.01 -15.28 4.13
N LEU A 316 -5.54 -14.45 3.20
CA LEU A 316 -5.49 -12.97 3.33
C LEU A 316 -6.89 -12.32 3.38
N LYS A 317 -7.90 -13.10 3.77
CA LYS A 317 -9.22 -12.65 4.19
C LYS A 317 -9.11 -12.11 5.61
N PHE A 318 -8.92 -10.80 5.72
CA PHE A 318 -9.03 -10.08 6.98
C PHE A 318 -10.51 -9.95 7.34
N SER A 319 -10.87 -10.22 8.61
CA SER A 319 -12.19 -9.83 9.10
C SER A 319 -12.28 -8.31 9.20
N ASN A 320 -13.50 -7.78 9.19
CA ASN A 320 -13.75 -6.34 9.35
C ASN A 320 -13.09 -5.77 10.61
N ASP A 321 -13.11 -6.51 11.72
CA ASP A 321 -12.43 -6.09 12.96
C ASP A 321 -10.89 -6.03 12.82
N ARG A 322 -10.27 -6.96 12.09
CA ARG A 322 -8.82 -6.90 11.80
C ARG A 322 -8.47 -5.71 10.92
N GLN A 323 -9.30 -5.42 9.93
CA GLN A 323 -9.13 -4.27 9.04
C GLN A 323 -9.25 -2.95 9.81
N ALA A 324 -10.27 -2.82 10.67
CA ALA A 324 -10.42 -1.67 11.55
C ALA A 324 -9.27 -1.53 12.56
N LEU A 325 -8.82 -2.63 13.18
CA LEU A 325 -7.68 -2.62 14.09
C LEU A 325 -6.41 -2.14 13.39
N SER A 326 -6.13 -2.68 12.20
CA SER A 326 -4.98 -2.25 11.39
C SER A 326 -5.05 -0.77 11.04
N PHE A 327 -6.24 -0.25 10.75
CA PHE A 327 -6.43 1.18 10.48
C PHE A 327 -6.28 2.04 11.73
N GLN A 328 -6.81 1.61 12.89
CA GLN A 328 -6.59 2.32 14.15
C GLN A 328 -5.12 2.40 14.53
N ILE A 329 -4.37 1.30 14.39
CA ILE A 329 -2.91 1.29 14.59
C ILE A 329 -2.26 2.30 13.64
N TYR A 330 -2.64 2.29 12.36
CA TYR A 330 -2.08 3.18 11.35
C TYR A 330 -2.30 4.67 11.67
N LEU A 331 -3.47 5.02 12.19
CA LEU A 331 -3.80 6.37 12.67
C LEU A 331 -3.05 6.72 13.96
N ALA A 332 -2.99 5.80 14.93
CA ALA A 332 -2.37 6.05 16.22
C ALA A 332 -0.86 6.28 16.12
N GLU A 333 -0.18 5.56 15.22
CA GLU A 333 1.25 5.77 14.93
C GLU A 333 1.56 7.19 14.43
N ILE A 334 0.65 7.81 13.67
CA ILE A 334 0.82 9.18 13.16
C ILE A 334 0.19 10.24 14.07
N GLY A 335 -0.26 9.86 15.28
CA GLY A 335 -0.89 10.77 16.24
C GLY A 335 -2.31 11.22 15.88
N GLU A 336 -2.98 10.55 14.93
CA GLU A 336 -4.36 10.86 14.55
C GLU A 336 -5.38 9.99 15.32
N ASN A 337 -6.63 10.48 15.38
CA ASN A 337 -7.73 9.76 16.02
C ASN A 337 -8.70 9.14 15.02
N TRP A 338 -9.37 8.08 15.47
CA TRP A 338 -10.36 7.34 14.69
C TRP A 338 -11.53 8.19 14.23
N GLN A 339 -12.07 9.05 15.09
CA GLN A 339 -13.33 9.77 14.88
C GLN A 339 -13.29 10.64 13.64
N LYS A 340 -12.14 11.25 13.35
CA LYS A 340 -11.93 12.07 12.15
C LYS A 340 -11.94 11.25 10.85
N TYR A 341 -11.38 10.04 10.88
CA TYR A 341 -11.14 9.21 9.69
C TYR A 341 -12.13 8.06 9.54
N GLN A 342 -13.06 7.85 10.49
CA GLN A 342 -14.01 6.74 10.43
C GLN A 342 -14.91 6.75 9.18
N ASN A 343 -15.16 7.92 8.60
CA ASN A 343 -15.91 8.04 7.34
C ASN A 343 -15.14 7.48 6.14
N LEU A 344 -13.84 7.18 6.30
CA LEU A 344 -13.07 6.48 5.28
C LEU A 344 -13.35 4.98 5.23
N ILE A 345 -14.21 4.45 6.09
CA ILE A 345 -14.48 3.02 6.16
C ILE A 345 -15.68 2.69 5.27
N PRO A 346 -15.66 1.57 4.54
CA PRO A 346 -16.83 1.11 3.79
C PRO A 346 -18.06 0.90 4.68
N ASP A 347 -19.23 1.32 4.24
CA ASP A 347 -20.47 1.22 5.04
C ASP A 347 -20.79 -0.23 5.45
N ALA A 348 -20.52 -1.19 4.56
CA ALA A 348 -20.69 -2.61 4.84
C ALA A 348 -19.80 -3.08 6.01
N MET A 349 -18.58 -2.54 6.09
CA MET A 349 -17.68 -2.80 7.21
C MET A 349 -18.23 -2.15 8.49
N ALA A 350 -18.54 -0.85 8.44
CA ALA A 350 -19.01 -0.06 9.59
C ALA A 350 -20.18 -0.72 10.34
N LYS A 351 -21.11 -1.37 9.63
CA LYS A 351 -22.27 -2.08 10.20
C LYS A 351 -21.92 -3.29 11.08
N THR A 352 -20.72 -3.85 10.94
CA THR A 352 -20.30 -5.09 11.61
C THR A 352 -19.12 -4.89 12.55
N LEU A 353 -18.59 -3.66 12.66
CA LEU A 353 -17.41 -3.36 13.44
C LEU A 353 -17.68 -3.41 14.94
N ARG A 354 -16.88 -4.17 15.67
CA ARG A 354 -16.85 -4.17 17.14
C ARG A 354 -15.82 -3.16 17.63
N ILE A 355 -16.06 -1.88 17.29
CA ILE A 355 -15.05 -0.83 17.46
C ILE A 355 -14.57 -0.67 18.91
N GLY A 356 -15.46 -0.86 19.88
CA GLY A 356 -15.11 -0.84 21.30
C GLY A 356 -14.11 -1.95 21.67
N GLN A 357 -14.30 -3.17 21.17
CA GLN A 357 -13.37 -4.29 21.42
C GLN A 357 -12.02 -4.06 20.75
N VAL A 358 -12.02 -3.59 19.50
CA VAL A 358 -10.79 -3.25 18.77
C VAL A 358 -9.99 -2.17 19.50
N THR A 359 -10.67 -1.12 19.98
CA THR A 359 -10.04 -0.01 20.71
C THR A 359 -9.47 -0.48 22.04
N LYS A 360 -10.18 -1.33 22.79
CA LYS A 360 -9.67 -1.93 24.04
C LYS A 360 -8.35 -2.68 23.84
N VAL A 361 -8.28 -3.50 22.79
CA VAL A 361 -7.06 -4.26 22.46
C VAL A 361 -5.88 -3.31 22.19
N LEU A 362 -6.10 -2.23 21.44
CA LEU A 362 -5.07 -1.23 21.16
C LEU A 362 -4.63 -0.45 22.41
N LEU A 363 -5.56 -0.13 23.31
CA LEU A 363 -5.28 0.59 24.56
C LEU A 363 -4.69 -0.31 25.65
N GLY A 364 -4.69 -1.63 25.44
CA GLY A 364 -4.20 -2.61 26.40
C GLY A 364 -5.18 -2.91 27.53
N ASP A 365 -6.46 -2.69 27.30
CA ASP A 365 -7.56 -3.02 28.23
C ASP A 365 -8.18 -4.36 27.82
N ILE A 366 -7.30 -5.34 27.62
CA ILE A 366 -7.62 -6.67 27.09
C ILE A 366 -8.22 -7.52 28.21
N ASP A 367 -9.38 -8.12 27.95
CA ASP A 367 -9.85 -9.23 28.75
C ASP A 367 -9.06 -10.49 28.38
N TRP A 368 -8.07 -10.84 29.19
CA TRP A 368 -7.20 -12.00 28.97
C TRP A 368 -7.92 -13.35 29.09
N ASN A 369 -9.17 -13.38 29.57
CA ASN A 369 -10.01 -14.58 29.53
C ASN A 369 -10.84 -14.65 28.24
N ASN A 370 -10.92 -13.56 27.48
CA ASN A 370 -11.59 -13.52 26.19
C ASN A 370 -10.63 -13.94 25.07
N ALA A 371 -10.76 -15.20 24.65
CA ALA A 371 -9.91 -15.79 23.60
C ALA A 371 -9.88 -14.97 22.29
N TYR A 372 -10.95 -14.24 21.96
CA TYR A 372 -11.00 -13.38 20.79
C TYR A 372 -10.10 -12.15 20.92
N GLU A 373 -10.15 -11.44 22.05
CA GLU A 373 -9.32 -10.24 22.30
C GLU A 373 -7.84 -10.62 22.40
N VAL A 374 -7.53 -11.73 23.08
CA VAL A 374 -6.17 -12.28 23.15
C VAL A 374 -5.63 -12.65 21.76
N SER A 375 -6.47 -13.27 20.92
CA SER A 375 -6.10 -13.61 19.54
C SER A 375 -5.82 -12.37 18.69
N LEU A 376 -6.68 -11.34 18.78
CA LEU A 376 -6.44 -10.05 18.12
C LEU A 376 -5.13 -9.42 18.58
N PHE A 377 -4.87 -9.38 19.89
CA PHE A 377 -3.63 -8.82 20.43
C PHE A 377 -2.41 -9.58 19.88
N LYS A 378 -2.36 -10.91 20.03
CA LYS A 378 -1.21 -11.72 19.58
C LYS A 378 -0.94 -11.56 18.09
N ARG A 379 -1.97 -11.79 17.26
CA ARG A 379 -1.80 -11.87 15.81
C ARG A 379 -1.70 -10.50 15.15
N ASP A 380 -2.45 -9.51 15.62
CA ASP A 380 -2.64 -8.25 14.89
C ASP A 380 -2.01 -7.04 15.59
N VAL A 381 -1.65 -7.11 16.89
CA VAL A 381 -0.91 -6.02 17.58
C VAL A 381 0.53 -6.43 17.88
N ALA A 382 0.73 -7.49 18.65
CA ALA A 382 2.05 -7.94 19.08
C ALA A 382 2.93 -8.30 17.89
N SER A 383 2.40 -8.94 16.84
CA SER A 383 3.17 -9.28 15.63
C SER A 383 3.72 -8.09 14.83
N GLN A 384 3.27 -6.87 15.15
CA GLN A 384 3.68 -5.64 14.49
C GLN A 384 4.65 -4.81 15.34
N PHE A 385 5.09 -5.31 16.50
CA PHE A 385 5.88 -4.54 17.47
C PHE A 385 7.17 -3.93 16.88
N TYR A 386 7.81 -4.59 15.91
CA TYR A 386 9.06 -4.16 15.30
C TYR A 386 8.88 -3.20 14.12
N LEU A 387 7.64 -2.93 13.70
CA LEU A 387 7.39 -2.06 12.55
C LEU A 387 7.68 -0.59 12.83
N SER A 388 7.64 -0.18 14.11
CA SER A 388 7.98 1.18 14.52
C SER A 388 8.30 1.27 16.01
N PRO A 389 9.03 2.31 16.45
CA PRO A 389 9.26 2.58 17.87
C PRO A 389 7.95 2.72 18.65
N TRP A 390 6.92 3.33 18.06
CA TRP A 390 5.60 3.47 18.69
C TRP A 390 4.97 2.11 18.96
N MET A 391 5.03 1.18 17.99
CA MET A 391 4.53 -0.18 18.17
C MET A 391 5.34 -0.94 19.24
N GLU A 392 6.66 -0.79 19.26
CA GLU A 392 7.54 -1.41 20.25
C GLU A 392 7.17 -0.95 21.67
N GLU A 393 7.01 0.36 21.87
CA GLU A 393 6.59 0.96 23.13
C GLU A 393 5.19 0.51 23.52
N ARG A 394 4.24 0.54 22.58
CA ARG A 394 2.84 0.15 22.82
C ARG A 394 2.73 -1.29 23.29
N VAL A 395 3.35 -2.22 22.58
CA VAL A 395 3.29 -3.66 22.94
C VAL A 395 4.02 -3.90 24.26
N SER A 396 5.19 -3.30 24.47
CA SER A 396 5.92 -3.38 25.75
C SER A 396 5.07 -2.88 26.92
N GLY A 397 4.42 -1.72 26.76
CA GLY A 397 3.55 -1.13 27.76
C GLY A 397 2.40 -2.06 28.14
N ILE A 398 1.76 -2.69 27.15
CA ILE A 398 0.69 -3.68 27.38
C ILE A 398 1.21 -4.89 28.15
N LEU A 399 2.35 -5.46 27.71
CA LEU A 399 2.93 -6.65 28.32
C LEU A 399 3.44 -6.41 29.76
N ASN A 400 3.83 -5.18 30.09
CA ASN A 400 4.33 -4.81 31.42
C ASN A 400 3.23 -4.40 32.43
N LYS A 401 1.94 -4.33 32.04
CA LYS A 401 0.84 -3.94 32.98
C LYS A 401 0.59 -4.94 34.12
N GLY A 402 1.24 -6.11 34.14
CA GLY A 402 1.29 -7.04 35.29
C GLY A 402 0.05 -7.94 35.50
N ASN A 403 -1.05 -7.70 34.79
CA ASN A 403 -2.31 -8.47 34.95
C ASN A 403 -2.53 -9.55 33.87
N ILE A 404 -1.46 -10.01 33.23
CA ILE A 404 -1.54 -11.01 32.16
C ILE A 404 -1.37 -12.40 32.78
N PRO A 405 -2.33 -13.33 32.59
CA PRO A 405 -2.14 -14.72 33.01
C PRO A 405 -0.84 -15.30 32.43
N GLU A 406 -0.05 -15.99 33.24
CA GLU A 406 1.28 -16.51 32.85
C GLU A 406 1.23 -17.36 31.57
N ARG A 407 0.18 -18.17 31.41
CA ARG A 407 -0.10 -18.95 30.20
C ARG A 407 -0.20 -18.08 28.95
N GLU A 408 -0.90 -16.95 29.06
CA GLU A 408 -1.12 -16.05 27.92
C GLU A 408 0.12 -15.24 27.59
N LEU A 409 0.84 -14.76 28.61
CA LEU A 409 2.13 -14.10 28.44
C LEU A 409 3.13 -15.03 27.74
N SER A 410 3.24 -16.27 28.23
CA SER A 410 4.11 -17.30 27.62
C SER A 410 3.74 -17.56 26.17
N ALA A 411 2.44 -17.67 25.86
CA ALA A 411 1.97 -17.86 24.49
C ALA A 411 2.29 -16.67 23.58
N VAL A 412 2.20 -15.42 24.07
CA VAL A 412 2.64 -14.23 23.30
C VAL A 412 4.14 -14.30 23.04
N ILE A 413 4.95 -14.57 24.06
CA ILE A 413 6.41 -14.65 23.93
C ILE A 413 6.81 -15.72 22.91
N GLN A 414 6.21 -16.91 22.98
CA GLN A 414 6.48 -17.98 22.02
C GLN A 414 6.08 -17.58 20.60
N HIS A 415 4.95 -16.88 20.43
CA HIS A 415 4.56 -16.34 19.13
C HIS A 415 5.58 -15.34 18.58
N LEU A 416 6.10 -14.43 19.41
CA LEU A 416 7.11 -13.46 19.00
C LEU A 416 8.46 -14.13 18.67
N LYS A 417 8.86 -15.16 19.44
CA LYS A 417 10.06 -15.95 19.16
C LYS A 417 9.94 -16.69 17.82
N ALA A 418 8.81 -17.33 17.55
CA ALA A 418 8.57 -18.01 16.26
C ALA A 418 8.67 -17.03 15.08
N GLN A 419 8.18 -15.79 15.23
CA GLN A 419 8.33 -14.76 14.19
C GLN A 419 9.77 -14.29 14.00
N ALA A 420 10.59 -14.33 15.06
CA ALA A 420 12.02 -14.03 15.00
C ALA A 420 12.80 -15.09 14.21
N GLU A 421 12.40 -16.35 14.35
CA GLU A 421 13.02 -17.49 13.66
C GLU A 421 12.69 -17.49 12.17
N GLU A 422 11.49 -17.07 11.79
CA GLU A 422 11.08 -16.96 10.38
C GLU A 422 11.74 -15.78 9.65
N ASN A 423 12.33 -14.81 10.36
CA ASN A 423 13.00 -13.66 9.76
C ASN A 423 14.26 -13.26 10.56
N LEU A 424 15.43 -13.65 10.05
CA LEU A 424 16.73 -13.40 10.69
C LEU A 424 16.98 -11.93 11.04
N GLU A 425 16.49 -10.98 10.23
CA GLU A 425 16.62 -9.54 10.52
C GLU A 425 15.78 -9.12 11.73
N HIS A 426 14.66 -9.81 11.98
CA HIS A 426 13.82 -9.59 13.16
C HIS A 426 14.43 -10.19 14.41
N SER A 427 15.34 -11.17 14.31
CA SER A 427 15.94 -11.84 15.48
C SER A 427 16.60 -10.86 16.44
N ALA A 428 17.38 -9.89 15.94
CA ALA A 428 18.02 -8.88 16.78
C ALA A 428 17.00 -7.96 17.47
N VAL A 429 15.96 -7.54 16.75
CA VAL A 429 14.90 -6.66 17.27
C VAL A 429 14.04 -7.38 18.31
N VAL A 430 13.66 -8.64 18.03
CA VAL A 430 12.92 -9.49 18.97
C VAL A 430 13.76 -9.77 20.21
N LYS A 431 15.04 -10.14 20.08
CA LYS A 431 15.93 -10.32 21.23
C LYS A 431 15.99 -9.05 22.09
N ARG A 432 16.23 -7.88 21.48
CA ARG A 432 16.23 -6.58 22.19
C ARG A 432 14.89 -6.31 22.88
N PHE A 433 13.78 -6.56 22.20
CA PHE A 433 12.44 -6.36 22.73
C PHE A 433 12.15 -7.28 23.92
N LEU A 434 12.46 -8.57 23.81
CA LEU A 434 12.29 -9.53 24.89
C LEU A 434 13.13 -9.17 26.12
N LEU A 435 14.34 -8.62 25.93
CA LEU A 435 15.16 -8.10 27.04
C LEU A 435 14.57 -6.87 27.73
N LYS A 436 13.74 -6.07 27.03
CA LYS A 436 13.05 -4.91 27.62
C LYS A 436 11.82 -5.31 28.43
N LEU A 437 11.23 -6.48 28.16
CA LEU A 437 10.13 -6.99 28.95
C LEU A 437 10.64 -7.33 30.35
N ARG A 438 9.99 -6.79 31.40
CA ARG A 438 10.32 -7.10 32.79
C ARG A 438 9.81 -8.50 33.15
N MET A 439 10.41 -9.52 32.54
CA MET A 439 9.95 -10.89 32.66
C MET A 439 10.53 -11.59 33.89
N PRO A 440 9.78 -12.53 34.49
CA PRO A 440 10.34 -13.48 35.45
C PRO A 440 11.54 -14.23 34.82
N PRO A 441 12.64 -14.45 35.55
CA PRO A 441 13.83 -15.12 35.03
C PRO A 441 13.56 -16.49 34.38
N THR A 442 12.51 -17.18 34.83
CA THR A 442 12.10 -18.51 34.35
C THR A 442 11.58 -18.54 32.91
N LEU A 443 11.16 -17.40 32.35
CA LEU A 443 10.64 -17.30 30.97
C LEU A 443 11.66 -16.66 29.99
N GLY A 444 12.76 -16.12 30.52
CA GLY A 444 13.70 -15.24 29.82
C GLY A 444 14.93 -15.90 29.20
N THR A 445 15.17 -17.20 29.37
CA THR A 445 16.34 -17.85 28.78
C THR A 445 16.14 -18.03 27.27
N TYR A 446 16.62 -17.05 26.49
CA TYR A 446 16.90 -17.24 25.07
C TYR A 446 18.23 -17.99 24.99
N VAL A 447 18.18 -19.31 24.81
CA VAL A 447 19.40 -20.10 24.61
C VAL A 447 19.92 -19.75 23.23
N ASP A 448 21.06 -19.05 23.19
CA ASP A 448 21.75 -18.71 21.94
C ASP A 448 22.33 -20.00 21.37
N SER A 449 21.55 -20.73 20.57
CA SER A 449 22.05 -21.85 19.78
C SER A 449 22.86 -21.27 18.61
N GLY A 450 24.03 -20.71 18.94
CA GLY A 450 24.95 -20.13 17.98
C GLY A 450 25.42 -21.18 16.97
N ASN A 451 25.46 -20.74 15.72
CA ASN A 451 26.18 -21.34 14.61
C ASN A 451 27.62 -21.70 15.02
N GLU A 452 27.88 -22.95 15.38
CA GLU A 452 29.16 -23.57 15.04
C GLU A 452 29.02 -24.18 13.63
N PRO A 453 29.84 -23.77 12.65
CA PRO A 453 29.90 -24.50 11.39
C PRO A 453 30.39 -25.91 11.71
N ALA A 454 29.57 -26.92 11.42
CA ALA A 454 29.94 -28.32 11.54
C ALA A 454 31.27 -28.54 10.79
N ARG A 455 32.34 -28.83 11.55
CA ARG A 455 33.57 -29.36 10.99
C ARG A 455 33.22 -30.69 10.32
N ALA A 456 33.30 -30.73 9.00
CA ALA A 456 33.27 -31.96 8.25
C ALA A 456 34.57 -32.74 8.55
N GLU A 457 34.48 -33.75 9.40
CA GLU A 457 35.51 -34.79 9.50
C GLU A 457 35.43 -35.67 8.25
N GLU A 458 36.46 -35.57 7.41
CA GLU A 458 36.77 -36.55 6.38
C GLU A 458 37.04 -37.91 7.04
N THR A 459 36.10 -38.84 6.90
CA THR A 459 36.37 -40.27 7.07
C THR A 459 36.39 -40.96 5.72
N ARG A 460 37.61 -41.24 5.25
CA ARG A 460 37.89 -42.21 4.18
C ARG A 460 37.57 -43.61 4.68
N GLY A 461 36.68 -44.31 3.99
CA GLY A 461 36.42 -45.74 4.19
C GLY A 461 36.01 -46.39 2.87
N ALA A 462 36.85 -47.29 2.36
CA ALA A 462 36.71 -47.98 1.10
C ALA A 462 35.77 -49.20 1.18
N HIS A 463 35.33 -49.65 -0.02
CA HIS A 463 34.69 -50.95 -0.35
C HIS A 463 33.23 -51.12 0.11
N LYS A 464 32.29 -51.68 -0.68
CA LYS A 464 32.34 -52.69 -1.75
C LYS A 464 31.08 -52.56 -2.62
N SER A 465 31.22 -52.97 -3.88
CA SER A 465 30.20 -53.17 -4.89
C SER A 465 29.09 -54.15 -4.47
N ALA A 466 27.83 -53.77 -4.66
CA ALA A 466 26.73 -54.70 -4.86
C ALA A 466 25.64 -54.05 -5.74
N THR A 467 25.37 -54.70 -6.86
CA THR A 467 24.27 -54.45 -7.80
C THR A 467 22.91 -54.57 -7.11
N PRO A 468 21.89 -53.82 -7.56
CA PRO A 468 20.53 -54.31 -7.48
C PRO A 468 19.82 -54.36 -8.86
N PRO A 469 18.77 -55.18 -8.96
CA PRO A 469 18.18 -55.61 -10.23
C PRO A 469 17.13 -54.63 -10.75
N SER A 470 16.88 -54.69 -12.07
CA SER A 470 15.56 -54.36 -12.63
C SER A 470 14.77 -55.67 -12.81
N PRO A 471 13.47 -55.67 -13.17
CA PRO A 471 12.45 -54.61 -13.13
C PRO A 471 11.16 -55.12 -12.43
N LYS A 472 10.18 -54.25 -12.19
CA LYS A 472 8.75 -54.62 -12.35
C LYS A 472 7.85 -53.38 -12.47
N GLN A 473 7.04 -53.46 -13.51
CA GLN A 473 5.97 -52.57 -13.92
C GLN A 473 4.91 -52.46 -12.82
N ASN A 474 4.28 -51.28 -12.69
CA ASN A 474 2.83 -51.22 -12.66
C ASN A 474 2.31 -49.89 -13.21
N ASN A 475 1.34 -50.05 -14.09
CA ASN A 475 0.58 -49.07 -14.84
C ASN A 475 -0.32 -48.22 -13.95
N CYS A 476 -0.55 -46.97 -14.36
CA CYS A 476 -1.86 -46.32 -14.56
C CYS A 476 -1.62 -44.83 -14.86
N ILE A 477 -1.59 -44.43 -16.14
CA ILE A 477 -2.70 -43.75 -16.85
C ILE A 477 -3.04 -42.37 -16.24
N PHE A 478 -2.51 -41.30 -16.83
CA PHE A 478 -3.30 -40.39 -17.67
C PHE A 478 -2.38 -39.54 -18.56
N LYS A 479 -2.50 -39.75 -19.87
CA LYS A 479 -1.98 -38.93 -20.97
C LYS A 479 -2.95 -37.76 -21.22
N PHE A 480 -2.50 -36.57 -21.62
CA PHE A 480 -2.66 -35.89 -22.93
C PHE A 480 -2.62 -34.38 -22.56
N LEU A 481 -1.97 -33.40 -23.21
CA LEU A 481 -1.31 -33.22 -24.49
C LEU A 481 -0.35 -32.02 -24.39
N ARG A 482 0.82 -32.14 -25.03
CA ARG A 482 1.56 -31.04 -25.65
C ARG A 482 1.64 -31.38 -27.14
N ALA A 483 1.17 -30.47 -27.99
CA ALA A 483 1.54 -30.34 -29.40
C ALA A 483 1.33 -28.85 -29.72
N LEU A 484 2.39 -28.04 -29.79
CA LEU A 484 3.06 -27.67 -31.05
C LEU A 484 2.08 -27.05 -32.05
N PHE A 485 1.75 -25.77 -31.86
CA PHE A 485 2.13 -24.64 -32.71
C PHE A 485 2.14 -23.36 -31.86
#